data_AF-A0A1F7P9S7-F1
#
_entry.id   AF-A0A1F7P9S7-F1
#
_cell.length_a   1.000
_cell.length_b   1.000
_cell.length_c   1.000
_cell.angle_alpha   90.00
_cell.angle_beta   90.00
_cell.angle_gamma   90.00
#
_symmetry.space_group_name_H-M   'P 1'
#
loop_
_entity.id
_entity.type
_entity.pdbx_description
1 polymer ?
#
loop_
_entity_poly.entity_id
_entity_poly.type
_entity_poly.pdbx_seq_one_letter_code
_entity_poly.pdbx_strand_id
1 'polypeptide(L)'
;MKRIAFLVFPRLTFLDLVGGYDALRRVATMSIDPEVTHRIVGTEPEIADETGLVVKPDGVYEDLARFDLLYVPGGLGARSLMDDARLLEYLRTWGTARPVASVCTGALLLGRAGYLRGKRATTHHRALDLLRPLCREVVSDRRIVDEGQVVTAGGVASALDLGLYLVERFWGADARVKIAAQMEYRAYSAT
;
A
#
# COMPACT_ATOMS: atom_id res chain seq x y z
N MET A 1 12.42 -10.59 -2.96
CA MET A 1 11.20 -10.12 -2.26
C MET A 1 10.54 -11.34 -1.63
N LYS A 2 10.52 -11.49 -0.30
CA LYS A 2 9.99 -12.70 0.35
C LYS A 2 8.99 -12.40 1.48
N ARG A 3 9.17 -11.31 2.22
CA ARG A 3 8.32 -10.97 3.37
C ARG A 3 7.62 -9.63 3.14
N ILE A 4 6.29 -9.62 3.17
CA ILE A 4 5.48 -8.41 2.89
C ILE A 4 4.74 -8.00 4.16
N ALA A 5 4.87 -6.73 4.56
CA ALA A 5 4.08 -6.13 5.63
C ALA A 5 2.97 -5.28 5.04
N PHE A 6 1.73 -5.54 5.45
CA PHE A 6 0.57 -4.70 5.19
C PHE A 6 0.21 -3.94 6.46
N LEU A 7 0.37 -2.62 6.43
CA LEU A 7 0.00 -1.79 7.58
C LEU A 7 -1.52 -1.66 7.68
N VAL A 8 -2.06 -1.74 8.88
CA VAL A 8 -3.46 -1.39 9.19
C VAL A 8 -3.55 -0.47 10.40
N PHE A 9 -4.49 0.46 10.35
CA PHE A 9 -4.72 1.48 11.39
C PHE A 9 -6.22 1.83 11.41
N PRO A 10 -6.76 2.37 12.52
CA PRO A 10 -8.19 2.67 12.62
C PRO A 10 -8.67 3.57 11.48
N ARG A 11 -9.90 3.33 11.00
CA ARG A 11 -10.54 4.10 9.92
C ARG A 11 -9.79 4.03 8.59
N LEU A 12 -9.05 2.93 8.33
CA LEU A 12 -8.54 2.66 6.99
C LEU A 12 -9.69 2.42 6.00
N THR A 13 -9.41 2.55 4.71
CA THR A 13 -10.30 2.03 3.67
C THR A 13 -9.90 0.59 3.35
N PHE A 14 -10.74 -0.38 3.68
CA PHE A 14 -10.39 -1.80 3.48
C PHE A 14 -10.06 -2.16 2.05
N LEU A 15 -10.73 -1.58 1.05
CA LEU A 15 -10.42 -1.84 -0.36
C LEU A 15 -9.00 -1.40 -0.75
N ASP A 16 -8.46 -0.35 -0.11
CA ASP A 16 -7.07 0.08 -0.31
C ASP A 16 -6.09 -1.02 0.16
N LEU A 17 -6.44 -1.75 1.23
CA LEU A 17 -5.68 -2.88 1.75
C LEU A 17 -5.90 -4.13 0.89
N VAL A 18 -7.15 -4.60 0.79
CA VAL A 18 -7.46 -5.92 0.26
C VAL A 18 -7.17 -6.03 -1.24
N GLY A 19 -7.27 -4.93 -2.00
CA GLY A 19 -6.96 -4.95 -3.42
C GLY A 19 -5.49 -5.30 -3.71
N GLY A 20 -4.55 -4.69 -2.97
CA GLY A 20 -3.12 -5.01 -3.10
C GLY A 20 -2.76 -6.34 -2.43
N TYR A 21 -3.34 -6.60 -1.26
CA TYR A 21 -3.16 -7.85 -0.52
C TYR A 21 -3.54 -9.08 -1.35
N ASP A 22 -4.68 -9.05 -2.05
CA ASP A 22 -5.16 -10.20 -2.83
C ASP A 22 -4.23 -10.55 -3.99
N ALA A 23 -3.72 -9.56 -4.73
CA ALA A 23 -2.77 -9.80 -5.81
C ALA A 23 -1.42 -10.33 -5.27
N LEU A 24 -0.91 -9.75 -4.18
CA LEU A 24 0.39 -10.12 -3.62
C LEU A 24 0.38 -11.48 -2.92
N ARG A 25 -0.67 -11.83 -2.16
CA ARG A 25 -0.77 -13.16 -1.53
C ARG A 25 -0.80 -14.30 -2.57
N ARG A 26 -1.33 -14.02 -3.77
CA ARG A 26 -1.45 -15.01 -4.85
C ARG A 26 -0.11 -15.45 -5.41
N VAL A 27 0.95 -14.67 -5.22
CA VAL A 27 2.32 -15.10 -5.55
C VAL A 27 2.66 -16.43 -4.87
N ALA A 28 2.35 -16.55 -3.57
CA ALA A 28 2.54 -17.79 -2.83
C ALA A 28 1.45 -18.82 -3.17
N THR A 29 0.17 -18.44 -3.08
CA THR A 29 -0.93 -19.43 -3.22
C THR A 29 -1.07 -20.00 -4.63
N MET A 30 -0.50 -19.37 -5.65
CA MET A 30 -0.45 -19.87 -7.03
C MET A 30 0.91 -20.45 -7.42
N SER A 31 1.78 -20.68 -6.43
CA SER A 31 3.11 -21.28 -6.58
C SER A 31 4.02 -20.56 -7.58
N ILE A 32 3.91 -19.22 -7.67
CA ILE A 32 4.86 -18.40 -8.44
C ILE A 32 6.16 -18.26 -7.65
N ASP A 33 6.04 -17.96 -6.36
CA ASP A 33 7.13 -18.03 -5.39
C ASP A 33 6.55 -18.48 -4.04
N PRO A 34 6.61 -19.79 -3.72
CA PRO A 34 5.96 -20.35 -2.54
C PRO A 34 6.61 -19.92 -1.21
N GLU A 35 7.81 -19.32 -1.26
CA GLU A 35 8.50 -18.81 -0.06
C GLU A 35 8.02 -17.41 0.34
N VAL A 36 7.15 -16.78 -0.47
CA VAL A 36 6.57 -15.48 -0.14
C VAL A 36 5.61 -15.61 1.02
N THR A 37 5.77 -14.75 2.01
CA THR A 37 4.92 -14.64 3.20
C THR A 37 4.43 -13.21 3.36
N HIS A 38 3.29 -13.07 4.02
CA HIS A 38 2.71 -11.77 4.33
C HIS A 38 2.34 -11.69 5.82
N ARG A 39 2.34 -10.48 6.37
CA ARG A 39 1.73 -10.17 7.66
C ARG A 39 0.92 -8.89 7.59
N ILE A 40 -0.20 -8.88 8.30
CA ILE A 40 -0.98 -7.69 8.61
C ILE A 40 -0.44 -7.13 9.92
N VAL A 41 0.18 -5.95 9.86
CA VAL A 41 0.78 -5.29 11.02
C VAL A 41 -0.08 -4.10 11.41
N GLY A 42 -0.65 -4.16 12.62
CA GLY A 42 -1.56 -3.15 13.12
C GLY A 42 -0.90 -2.07 13.96
N THR A 43 -1.59 -0.95 14.12
CA THR A 43 -1.31 0.03 15.18
C THR A 43 -2.03 -0.30 16.49
N GLU A 44 -3.02 -1.19 16.44
CA GLU A 44 -3.84 -1.65 17.59
C GLU A 44 -4.20 -3.15 17.40
N PRO A 45 -4.56 -3.89 18.47
CA PRO A 45 -4.88 -5.33 18.39
C PRO A 45 -6.15 -5.66 17.59
N GLU A 46 -7.02 -4.68 17.39
CA GLU A 46 -8.24 -4.77 16.61
C GLU A 46 -8.42 -3.43 15.87
N ILE A 47 -8.73 -3.50 14.58
CA ILE A 47 -8.83 -2.32 13.73
C ILE A 47 -10.17 -2.32 13.03
N ALA A 48 -10.94 -1.26 13.23
CA ALA A 48 -12.22 -1.03 12.55
C ALA A 48 -12.10 0.06 11.49
N ASP A 49 -12.87 -0.07 10.40
CA ASP A 49 -13.17 1.07 9.53
C ASP A 49 -14.29 1.96 10.09
N GLU A 50 -14.73 2.96 9.33
CA GLU A 50 -15.81 3.86 9.78
C GLU A 50 -17.20 3.22 9.84
N THR A 51 -17.36 2.06 9.21
CA THR A 51 -18.64 1.35 9.10
C THR A 51 -18.74 0.14 10.03
N GLY A 52 -17.66 -0.15 10.77
CA GLY A 52 -17.59 -1.25 11.72
C GLY A 52 -17.10 -2.57 11.12
N LEU A 53 -16.56 -2.60 9.90
CA LEU A 53 -15.81 -3.76 9.42
C LEU A 53 -14.51 -3.85 10.21
N VAL A 54 -14.17 -5.05 10.70
CA VAL A 54 -13.03 -5.25 11.62
C VAL A 54 -12.01 -6.22 11.02
N VAL A 55 -10.73 -5.93 11.27
CA VAL A 55 -9.62 -6.88 11.09
C VAL A 55 -8.83 -7.01 12.38
N LYS A 56 -8.44 -8.25 12.69
CA LYS A 56 -7.47 -8.56 13.73
C LYS A 56 -6.08 -8.70 13.08
N PRO A 57 -5.13 -7.80 13.35
CA PRO A 57 -3.77 -7.91 12.82
C PRO A 57 -3.03 -9.13 13.38
N ASP A 58 -2.00 -9.59 12.67
CA ASP A 58 -1.12 -10.67 13.13
C ASP A 58 -0.24 -10.23 14.31
N GLY A 59 0.04 -8.93 14.38
CA GLY A 59 0.80 -8.28 15.43
C GLY A 59 0.64 -6.77 15.39
N VAL A 60 1.07 -6.12 16.48
CA VAL A 60 0.96 -4.67 16.67
C VAL A 60 2.34 -4.07 16.73
N TYR A 61 2.64 -3.10 15.86
CA TYR A 61 3.96 -2.47 15.73
C TYR A 61 5.12 -3.49 15.67
N GLU A 62 4.97 -4.54 14.84
CA GLU A 62 6.04 -5.52 14.63
C GLU A 62 7.29 -4.87 14.02
N ASP A 63 8.47 -5.45 14.30
CA ASP A 63 9.73 -4.94 13.76
C ASP A 63 9.76 -4.98 12.22
N LEU A 64 9.72 -3.79 11.62
CA LEU A 64 9.73 -3.57 10.18
C LEU A 64 11.03 -4.04 9.51
N ALA A 65 12.14 -4.21 10.23
CA ALA A 65 13.39 -4.78 9.69
C ALA A 65 13.22 -6.21 9.16
N ARG A 66 12.14 -6.90 9.57
CA ARG A 66 11.82 -8.27 9.17
C ARG A 66 11.12 -8.40 7.82
N PHE A 67 10.84 -7.31 7.12
CA PHE A 67 10.12 -7.36 5.85
C PHE A 67 10.92 -6.71 4.72
N ASP A 68 10.54 -7.07 3.50
CA ASP A 68 11.20 -6.65 2.27
C ASP A 68 10.35 -5.65 1.49
N LEU A 69 9.02 -5.65 1.69
CA LEU A 69 8.07 -4.67 1.17
C LEU A 69 7.12 -4.21 2.27
N LEU A 70 6.91 -2.89 2.36
CA LEU A 70 5.87 -2.28 3.18
C LEU A 70 4.74 -1.74 2.29
N TYR A 71 3.50 -2.11 2.58
CA TYR A 71 2.30 -1.65 1.89
C TYR A 71 1.44 -0.82 2.85
N VAL A 72 1.15 0.43 2.47
CA VAL A 72 0.43 1.41 3.30
C VAL A 72 -0.89 1.81 2.63
N PRO A 73 -2.05 1.35 3.14
CA PRO A 73 -3.35 1.74 2.61
C PRO A 73 -3.68 3.21 2.97
N GLY A 74 -4.77 3.73 2.42
CA GLY A 74 -5.35 5.01 2.79
C GLY A 74 -6.59 4.86 3.66
N GLY A 75 -7.49 5.83 3.51
CA GLY A 75 -8.68 6.01 4.33
C GLY A 75 -8.65 7.30 5.14
N LEU A 76 -9.69 7.49 5.95
CA LEU A 76 -9.81 8.67 6.81
C LEU A 76 -8.82 8.63 7.97
N GLY A 77 -8.49 7.43 8.46
CA GLY A 77 -7.41 7.20 9.42
C GLY A 77 -6.08 7.78 8.97
N ALA A 78 -5.68 7.56 7.72
CA ALA A 78 -4.44 8.09 7.17
C ALA A 78 -4.40 9.63 7.16
N ARG A 79 -5.55 10.30 7.02
CA ARG A 79 -5.64 11.77 7.07
C ARG A 79 -5.50 12.27 8.50
N SER A 80 -6.16 11.63 9.46
CA SER A 80 -6.07 12.00 10.88
C SER A 80 -4.72 11.69 11.50
N LEU A 81 -4.01 10.66 11.00
CA LEU A 81 -2.73 10.20 11.54
C LEU A 81 -1.52 10.89 10.89
N MET A 82 -1.71 11.91 10.06
CA MET A 82 -0.61 12.65 9.43
C MET A 82 0.34 13.31 10.43
N ASP A 83 -0.14 13.59 11.64
CA ASP A 83 0.61 14.22 12.74
C ASP A 83 0.87 13.25 13.92
N ASP A 84 0.52 11.97 13.78
CA ASP A 84 0.72 10.98 14.84
C ASP A 84 2.21 10.61 14.97
N ALA A 85 2.87 11.10 16.03
CA ALA A 85 4.31 10.93 16.21
C ALA A 85 4.72 9.45 16.24
N ARG A 86 3.95 8.60 16.92
CA ARG A 86 4.25 7.17 17.09
C ARG A 86 4.23 6.45 15.76
N LEU A 87 3.20 6.64 14.95
CA LEU A 87 3.09 6.02 13.63
C LEU A 87 4.17 6.55 12.68
N LEU A 88 4.44 7.85 12.67
CA LEU A 88 5.45 8.42 11.79
C LEU A 88 6.87 7.95 12.16
N GLU A 89 7.20 7.86 13.44
CA GLU A 89 8.47 7.28 13.91
C GLU A 89 8.56 5.81 13.51
N TYR A 90 7.50 5.04 13.73
CA TYR A 90 7.44 3.65 13.31
C TYR A 90 7.65 3.50 11.79
N LEU A 91 6.97 4.30 10.97
CA LEU A 91 7.17 4.30 9.53
C LEU A 91 8.62 4.64 9.15
N ARG A 92 9.28 5.56 9.85
CA ARG A 92 10.70 5.90 9.60
C ARG A 92 11.66 4.75 9.88
N THR A 93 11.31 3.79 10.76
CA THR A 93 12.16 2.59 11.01
C THR A 93 12.30 1.70 9.77
N TRP A 94 11.40 1.82 8.78
CA TRP A 94 11.54 1.13 7.50
C TRP A 94 12.83 1.52 6.76
N GLY A 95 13.27 2.78 6.90
CA GLY A 95 14.40 3.33 6.14
C GLY A 95 14.10 3.46 4.64
N THR A 96 14.99 4.09 3.88
CA THR A 96 14.74 4.45 2.47
C THR A 96 15.29 3.48 1.43
N ALA A 97 16.00 2.43 1.88
CA ALA A 97 16.68 1.48 1.00
C ALA A 97 15.78 0.33 0.49
N ARG A 98 14.60 0.15 1.09
CA ARG A 98 13.65 -0.93 0.78
C ARG A 98 12.37 -0.38 0.18
N PRO A 99 11.70 -1.12 -0.71
CA PRO A 99 10.51 -0.63 -1.39
C PRO A 99 9.35 -0.44 -0.41
N VAL A 100 8.69 0.70 -0.51
CA VAL A 100 7.43 1.00 0.16
C VAL A 100 6.39 1.43 -0.88
N ALA A 101 5.18 0.91 -0.74
CA ALA A 101 4.07 1.20 -1.62
C ALA A 101 2.91 1.80 -0.83
N SER A 102 2.17 2.74 -1.43
CA SER A 102 0.93 3.24 -0.82
C SER A 102 -0.20 3.43 -1.83
N VAL A 103 -1.42 3.28 -1.34
CA VAL A 103 -2.65 3.63 -2.08
C VAL A 103 -3.34 4.79 -1.40
N CYS A 104 -4.03 5.61 -2.20
CA CYS A 104 -4.94 6.64 -1.73
C CYS A 104 -4.20 7.58 -0.76
N THR A 105 -4.82 7.92 0.36
CA THR A 105 -4.25 8.82 1.38
C THR A 105 -3.10 8.19 2.17
N GLY A 106 -2.75 6.93 1.95
CA GLY A 106 -1.53 6.33 2.51
C GLY A 106 -0.25 7.07 2.07
N ALA A 107 -0.27 7.68 0.87
CA ALA A 107 0.81 8.52 0.39
C ALA A 107 1.05 9.75 1.28
N LEU A 108 0.03 10.24 2.00
CA LEU A 108 0.20 11.34 2.95
C LEU A 108 1.06 10.91 4.14
N LEU A 109 0.84 9.70 4.67
CA LEU A 109 1.67 9.13 5.73
C LEU A 109 3.12 8.96 5.26
N LEU A 110 3.32 8.45 4.04
CA LEU A 110 4.66 8.34 3.45
C LEU A 110 5.33 9.72 3.29
N GLY A 111 4.57 10.73 2.84
CA GLY A 111 5.03 12.10 2.73
C GLY A 111 5.48 12.69 4.08
N ARG A 112 4.66 12.52 5.12
CA ARG A 112 4.94 12.99 6.49
C ARG A 112 6.11 12.24 7.15
N ALA A 113 6.30 10.97 6.83
CA ALA A 113 7.46 10.19 7.25
C ALA A 113 8.74 10.55 6.45
N GLY A 114 8.63 11.33 5.37
CA GLY A 114 9.75 11.87 4.61
C GLY A 114 10.11 11.09 3.33
N TYR A 115 9.39 10.02 3.01
CA TYR A 115 9.66 9.16 1.86
C TYR A 115 9.51 9.85 0.51
N LEU A 116 8.65 10.87 0.43
CA LEU A 116 8.31 11.56 -0.81
C LEU A 116 9.14 12.83 -1.07
N ARG A 117 10.07 13.18 -0.17
CA ARG A 117 10.94 14.35 -0.33
C ARG A 117 11.74 14.24 -1.63
N GLY A 118 11.60 15.23 -2.52
CA GLY A 118 12.30 15.27 -3.80
C GLY A 118 11.75 14.33 -4.88
N LYS A 119 10.67 13.60 -4.60
CA LYS A 119 10.05 12.61 -5.50
C LYS A 119 8.74 13.10 -6.10
N ARG A 120 8.35 12.51 -7.22
CA ARG A 120 6.97 12.60 -7.72
C ARG A 120 6.07 11.65 -6.94
N ALA A 121 4.80 12.00 -6.76
CA ALA A 121 3.86 11.11 -6.11
C ALA A 121 2.42 11.39 -6.55
N THR A 122 1.55 10.40 -6.40
CA THR A 122 0.11 10.57 -6.50
C THR A 122 -0.58 10.12 -5.21
N THR A 123 -1.87 10.45 -5.08
CA THR A 123 -2.73 10.04 -3.98
C THR A 123 -4.18 10.02 -4.47
N HIS A 124 -5.15 9.86 -3.57
CA HIS A 124 -6.55 10.04 -3.91
C HIS A 124 -6.79 11.45 -4.49
N HIS A 125 -7.57 11.57 -5.57
CA HIS A 125 -7.79 12.84 -6.27
C HIS A 125 -8.26 13.99 -5.35
N ARG A 126 -9.07 13.69 -4.32
CA ARG A 126 -9.52 14.66 -3.30
C ARG A 126 -8.46 15.08 -2.28
N ALA A 127 -7.27 14.49 -2.30
CA ALA A 127 -6.19 14.72 -1.34
C ALA A 127 -4.91 15.24 -2.00
N LEU A 128 -4.93 15.57 -3.30
CA LEU A 128 -3.76 16.05 -4.04
C LEU A 128 -3.16 17.33 -3.42
N ASP A 129 -4.00 18.26 -2.93
CA ASP A 129 -3.52 19.48 -2.30
C ASP A 129 -2.83 19.22 -0.95
N LEU A 130 -3.28 18.20 -0.20
CA LEU A 130 -2.60 17.76 1.03
C LEU A 130 -1.26 17.08 0.73
N LEU A 131 -1.12 16.44 -0.43
CA LEU A 131 0.12 15.81 -0.87
C LEU A 131 1.16 16.82 -1.35
N ARG A 132 0.71 17.92 -1.97
CA ARG A 132 1.55 18.93 -2.61
C ARG A 132 2.73 19.43 -1.75
N PRO A 133 2.58 19.75 -0.45
CA PRO A 133 3.71 20.18 0.38
C PRO A 133 4.66 19.04 0.79
N LEU A 134 4.33 17.78 0.50
CA LEU A 134 5.04 16.59 0.99
C LEU A 134 5.92 15.93 -0.07
N CYS A 135 5.82 16.34 -1.34
CA CYS A 135 6.57 15.79 -2.46
C CYS A 135 7.15 16.90 -3.35
N ARG A 136 7.97 16.53 -4.34
CA ARG A 136 8.48 17.48 -5.35
C ARG A 136 7.38 17.92 -6.30
N GLU A 137 6.54 16.97 -6.71
CA GLU A 137 5.55 17.16 -7.76
C GLU A 137 4.41 16.16 -7.56
N VAL A 138 3.18 16.67 -7.65
CA VAL A 138 1.97 15.85 -7.59
C VAL A 138 1.58 15.45 -9.02
N VAL A 139 1.44 14.16 -9.25
CA VAL A 139 1.01 13.60 -10.53
C VAL A 139 -0.47 13.22 -10.43
N SER A 140 -1.32 13.86 -11.23
CA SER A 140 -2.78 13.70 -11.17
C SER A 140 -3.37 12.89 -12.33
N ASP A 141 -2.61 12.69 -13.40
CA ASP A 141 -3.01 12.01 -14.63
C ASP A 141 -2.57 10.54 -14.70
N ARG A 142 -1.89 10.04 -13.66
CA ARG A 142 -1.42 8.66 -13.56
C ARG A 142 -2.00 7.96 -12.35
N ARG A 143 -2.40 6.70 -12.58
CA ARG A 143 -2.92 5.83 -11.52
C ARG A 143 -1.85 5.32 -10.56
N ILE A 144 -0.63 5.12 -11.07
CA ILE A 144 0.54 4.64 -10.32
C ILE A 144 1.73 5.53 -10.70
N VAL A 145 2.50 5.92 -9.70
CA VAL A 145 3.75 6.68 -9.82
C VAL A 145 4.84 5.91 -9.10
N ASP A 146 5.88 5.52 -9.84
CA ASP A 146 7.03 4.79 -9.33
C ASP A 146 8.29 5.67 -9.35
N GLU A 147 8.91 5.87 -8.19
CA GLU A 147 10.14 6.63 -8.00
C GLU A 147 11.23 5.76 -7.34
N GLY A 148 11.34 4.50 -7.79
CA GLY A 148 12.32 3.54 -7.32
C GLY A 148 11.85 2.86 -6.05
N GLN A 149 12.40 3.23 -4.89
CA GLN A 149 12.03 2.60 -3.60
C GLN A 149 10.67 3.05 -3.06
N VAL A 150 9.97 3.96 -3.75
CA VAL A 150 8.65 4.41 -3.33
C VAL A 150 7.70 4.37 -4.52
N VAL A 151 6.58 3.67 -4.34
CA VAL A 151 5.50 3.58 -5.32
C VAL A 151 4.22 4.11 -4.70
N THR A 152 3.57 5.06 -5.36
CA THR A 152 2.29 5.61 -4.89
C THR A 152 1.21 5.37 -5.94
N ALA A 153 0.00 5.09 -5.50
CA ALA A 153 -1.16 4.91 -6.35
C ALA A 153 -2.33 5.79 -5.92
N GLY A 154 -3.25 6.00 -6.86
CA GLY A 154 -4.43 6.86 -6.73
C GLY A 154 -5.47 6.35 -5.73
N GLY A 155 -6.75 6.62 -5.99
CA GLY A 155 -7.82 6.28 -5.05
C GLY A 155 -8.32 4.84 -5.15
N VAL A 156 -8.52 4.21 -3.99
CA VAL A 156 -9.40 3.05 -3.75
C VAL A 156 -9.18 1.86 -4.69
N ALA A 157 -9.87 1.83 -5.82
CA ALA A 157 -9.77 0.73 -6.79
C ALA A 157 -8.36 0.60 -7.38
N SER A 158 -7.51 1.64 -7.32
CA SER A 158 -6.11 1.55 -7.74
C SER A 158 -5.27 0.57 -6.91
N ALA A 159 -5.79 0.10 -5.77
CA ALA A 159 -5.15 -0.98 -5.01
C ALA A 159 -4.99 -2.27 -5.82
N LEU A 160 -5.96 -2.60 -6.67
CA LEU A 160 -5.91 -3.79 -7.53
C LEU A 160 -4.78 -3.65 -8.56
N ASP A 161 -4.71 -2.50 -9.24
CA ASP A 161 -3.66 -2.22 -10.21
C ASP A 161 -2.28 -2.13 -9.55
N LEU A 162 -2.18 -1.50 -8.37
CA LEU A 162 -0.92 -1.42 -7.63
C LEU A 162 -0.45 -2.82 -7.21
N GLY A 163 -1.36 -3.68 -6.74
CA GLY A 163 -1.04 -5.06 -6.42
C GLY A 163 -0.43 -5.81 -7.61
N LEU A 164 -1.10 -5.77 -8.76
CA LEU A 164 -0.60 -6.38 -10.00
C LEU A 164 0.71 -5.74 -10.50
N TYR A 165 0.84 -4.42 -10.37
CA TYR A 165 2.06 -3.69 -10.72
C TYR A 165 3.26 -4.15 -9.87
N LEU A 166 3.08 -4.29 -8.55
CA LEU A 166 4.11 -4.80 -7.66
C LEU A 166 4.43 -6.27 -7.95
N VAL A 167 3.42 -7.07 -8.32
CA VAL A 167 3.65 -8.46 -8.78
C VAL A 167 4.57 -8.47 -10.01
N GLU A 168 4.23 -7.70 -11.04
CA GLU A 168 5.03 -7.60 -12.25
C GLU A 168 6.46 -7.13 -11.95
N ARG A 169 6.58 -6.11 -11.10
CA ARG A 169 7.85 -5.51 -10.74
C ARG A 169 8.81 -6.49 -10.06
N PHE A 170 8.32 -7.38 -9.19
CA PHE A 170 9.18 -8.24 -8.37
C PHE A 170 9.23 -9.70 -8.82
N TRP A 171 8.21 -10.19 -9.56
CA TRP A 171 8.12 -11.57 -10.04
C TRP A 171 7.88 -11.69 -11.56
N GLY A 172 7.85 -10.58 -12.28
CA GLY A 172 7.80 -10.54 -13.74
C GLY A 172 6.39 -10.52 -14.35
N ALA A 173 6.33 -10.21 -15.64
CA ALA A 173 5.09 -10.03 -16.38
C ALA A 173 4.21 -11.30 -16.41
N ASP A 174 4.83 -12.48 -16.49
CA ASP A 174 4.11 -13.77 -16.53
C ASP A 174 3.35 -14.04 -15.23
N ALA A 175 3.97 -13.74 -14.08
CA ALA A 175 3.32 -13.83 -12.77
C ALA A 175 2.09 -12.93 -12.72
N ARG A 176 2.23 -11.66 -13.16
CA ARG A 176 1.12 -10.70 -13.22
C ARG A 176 0.02 -11.16 -14.15
N VAL A 177 0.33 -11.66 -15.35
CA VAL A 177 -0.66 -12.21 -16.30
C VAL A 177 -1.46 -13.34 -15.65
N LYS A 178 -0.75 -14.31 -15.04
CA LYS A 178 -1.36 -15.48 -14.41
C LYS A 178 -2.28 -15.09 -13.26
N ILE A 179 -1.81 -14.20 -12.38
CA ILE A 179 -2.60 -13.72 -11.23
C ILE A 179 -3.80 -12.90 -11.71
N ALA A 180 -3.62 -11.95 -12.63
CA ALA A 180 -4.72 -11.14 -13.16
C ALA A 180 -5.81 -11.99 -13.84
N ALA A 181 -5.40 -13.02 -14.60
CA ALA A 181 -6.33 -13.95 -15.22
C ALA A 181 -7.15 -14.72 -14.19
N GLN A 182 -6.50 -15.22 -13.13
CA GLN A 182 -7.18 -15.94 -12.05
C GLN A 182 -8.09 -15.03 -11.21
N MET A 183 -7.71 -13.76 -11.01
CA MET A 183 -8.56 -12.75 -10.37
C MET A 183 -9.76 -12.34 -11.24
N GLU A 184 -9.81 -12.81 -12.50
CA GLU A 184 -10.72 -12.32 -13.53
C GLU A 184 -10.68 -10.79 -13.64
N TYR A 185 -9.50 -10.20 -13.39
CA TYR A 185 -9.33 -8.75 -13.39
C TYR A 185 -9.32 -8.23 -14.83
N ARG A 186 -10.53 -7.94 -15.31
CA ARG A 186 -10.82 -7.36 -16.61
C ARG A 186 -11.42 -5.96 -16.39
N ALA A 187 -11.32 -5.09 -17.40
CA ALA A 187 -12.10 -3.86 -17.38
C ALA A 187 -13.58 -4.24 -17.23
N TYR A 188 -14.27 -3.64 -16.25
CA TYR A 188 -15.70 -3.87 -16.05
C TYR A 188 -16.45 -3.52 -17.34
N SER A 189 -17.23 -4.48 -17.87
CA SER A 189 -18.18 -4.29 -18.94
C SER A 189 -19.56 -4.59 -18.37
N ALA A 190 -20.48 -3.62 -18.43
CA ALA A 190 -21.89 -3.83 -18.09
C ALA A 190 -22.68 -4.51 -19.22
N THR A 191 -22.02 -4.75 -20.36
CA THR A 191 -22.54 -5.41 -21.56
C THR A 191 -21.93 -6.79 -21.74
#